data_AF-A0A2V9LE58-F1
#
_entry.id   AF-A0A2V9LE58-F1
#
_cell.length_a   1.000
_cell.length_b   1.000
_cell.length_c   1.000
_cell.angle_alpha   90.00
_cell.angle_beta   90.00
_cell.angle_gamma   90.00
#
_symmetry.space_group_name_H-M   'P 1'
#
loop_
_entity.id
_entity.type
_entity.pdbx_description
1 polymer ?
#
loop_
_entity_poly.entity_id
_entity_poly.type
_entity_poly.pdbx_seq_one_letter_code
_entity_poly.pdbx_strand_id
1 'polypeptide(L)'
;MISDWFVTVAGRKGFSVDIHPVGKGTFEVSSSNARTMVGLLLQRQRQKSGLSLAQAAQRLGAKSRNAYARYEQGASVPTVEKLDELLRAVAPGREIVLQQSAAA
;
A
#
# COMPACT_ATOMS: atom_id res chain seq x y z
N MET A 1 -13.25 8.35 -12.28
CA MET A 1 -13.61 6.93 -12.00
C MET A 1 -12.65 6.37 -10.96
N ILE A 2 -12.94 5.22 -10.34
CA ILE A 2 -12.07 4.66 -9.27
C ILE A 2 -10.63 4.43 -9.77
N SER A 3 -10.48 3.92 -10.99
CA SER A 3 -9.19 3.75 -11.67
C SER A 3 -8.37 5.05 -11.75
N ASP A 4 -9.00 6.16 -12.14
CA ASP A 4 -8.33 7.47 -12.27
C ASP A 4 -7.75 7.96 -10.95
N TRP A 5 -8.41 7.64 -9.83
CA TRP A 5 -7.88 7.97 -8.50
C TRP A 5 -6.55 7.26 -8.25
N PHE A 6 -6.47 5.95 -8.53
CA PHE A 6 -5.22 5.19 -8.38
C PHE A 6 -4.13 5.72 -9.30
N VAL A 7 -4.44 5.99 -10.57
CA VAL A 7 -3.46 6.53 -11.54
C VAL A 7 -2.94 7.90 -11.11
N THR A 8 -3.85 8.78 -10.67
CA THR A 8 -3.52 10.14 -10.21
C THR A 8 -2.64 10.11 -8.96
N VAL A 9 -3.02 9.32 -7.95
CA VAL A 9 -2.27 9.23 -6.69
C VAL A 9 -0.92 8.53 -6.90
N ALA A 10 -0.85 7.55 -7.80
CA ALA A 10 0.42 6.91 -8.15
C ALA A 10 1.40 7.90 -8.80
N GLY A 11 0.91 8.79 -9.67
CA GLY A 11 1.74 9.77 -10.37
C GLY A 11 2.87 9.14 -11.21
N ARG A 12 2.69 7.89 -11.67
CA ARG A 12 3.70 7.13 -12.42
C ARG A 12 3.29 6.96 -13.87
N LYS A 13 4.19 7.32 -14.78
CA LYS A 13 4.01 7.09 -16.21
C LYS A 13 3.83 5.58 -16.48
N GLY A 14 2.79 5.23 -17.24
CA GLY A 14 2.49 3.85 -17.61
C GLY A 14 1.92 2.99 -16.47
N PHE A 15 1.55 3.57 -15.33
CA PHE A 15 0.81 2.85 -14.30
C PHE A 15 -0.67 2.82 -14.65
N SER A 16 -1.24 1.63 -14.67
CA SER A 16 -2.66 1.38 -14.83
C SER A 16 -3.15 0.38 -13.78
N VAL A 17 -4.46 0.43 -13.53
CA VAL A 17 -5.16 -0.53 -12.69
C VAL A 17 -6.42 -0.97 -13.40
N ASP A 18 -6.79 -2.23 -13.18
CA ASP A 18 -8.09 -2.76 -13.58
C ASP A 18 -8.97 -2.86 -12.33
N ILE A 19 -10.24 -2.50 -12.49
CA ILE A 19 -11.23 -2.54 -11.42
C ILE A 19 -12.17 -3.69 -11.70
N HIS A 20 -12.26 -4.63 -10.77
CA HIS A 20 -13.09 -5.82 -10.87
C HIS A 20 -14.23 -5.73 -9.86
N PRO A 21 -15.48 -5.47 -10.28
CA PRO A 21 -16.62 -5.52 -9.38
C PRO A 21 -16.75 -6.92 -8.77
N VAL A 22 -16.77 -7.03 -7.44
CA VAL A 22 -17.00 -8.29 -6.73
C VAL A 22 -18.18 -8.13 -5.80
N GLY A 23 -19.23 -8.93 -5.96
CA GLY A 23 -20.43 -8.86 -5.13
C GLY A 23 -21.15 -7.49 -5.15
N LYS A 24 -21.86 -7.16 -4.07
CA LYS A 24 -22.61 -5.90 -3.95
C LYS A 24 -21.79 -4.85 -3.20
N GLY A 25 -21.36 -3.81 -3.90
CA GLY A 25 -20.70 -2.64 -3.29
C GLY A 25 -19.21 -2.81 -2.98
N THR A 26 -18.61 -3.93 -3.37
CA THR A 26 -17.18 -4.18 -3.24
C THR A 26 -16.54 -4.34 -4.63
N PHE A 27 -15.25 -4.08 -4.71
CA PHE A 27 -14.46 -4.24 -5.92
C PHE A 27 -13.04 -4.63 -5.53
N GLU A 28 -12.38 -5.36 -6.41
CA GLU A 28 -10.96 -5.65 -6.37
C GLU A 28 -10.22 -4.73 -7.34
N VAL A 29 -8.95 -4.49 -7.05
CA VAL A 29 -8.08 -3.65 -7.88
C VAL A 29 -6.84 -4.46 -8.20
N SER A 30 -6.61 -4.71 -9.50
CA SER A 30 -5.42 -5.41 -9.97
C SER A 30 -4.49 -4.47 -10.71
N SER A 31 -3.20 -4.79 -10.68
CA SER A 31 -2.19 -4.16 -11.50
C SER A 31 -1.01 -5.13 -11.65
N SER A 32 -0.37 -5.12 -12.81
CA SER A 32 0.91 -5.82 -13.02
C SER A 32 2.05 -5.18 -12.22
N ASN A 33 1.86 -3.96 -11.69
CA ASN A 33 2.86 -3.22 -10.94
C ASN A 33 2.63 -3.34 -9.42
N ALA A 34 2.89 -4.54 -8.88
CA ALA A 34 2.74 -4.84 -7.45
C ALA A 34 3.48 -3.86 -6.53
N ARG A 35 4.67 -3.41 -6.94
CA ARG A 35 5.48 -2.41 -6.24
C ARG A 35 4.72 -1.11 -5.99
N THR A 36 4.02 -0.60 -7.01
CA THR A 36 3.23 0.63 -6.89
C THR A 36 1.99 0.40 -6.04
N MET A 37 1.31 -0.74 -6.21
CA MET A 37 0.15 -1.10 -5.38
C MET A 37 0.50 -1.18 -3.88
N VAL A 38 1.62 -1.83 -3.54
CA VAL A 38 2.11 -1.91 -2.15
C VAL A 38 2.48 -0.52 -1.63
N GLY A 39 3.14 0.32 -2.43
CA GLY A 39 3.47 1.69 -2.05
C GLY A 39 2.23 2.52 -1.72
N LEU A 40 1.20 2.44 -2.57
CA LEU A 40 -0.09 3.12 -2.36
C LEU A 40 -0.83 2.60 -1.12
N LEU A 41 -0.83 1.29 -0.90
CA LEU A 41 -1.42 0.68 0.30
C LEU A 41 -0.79 1.26 1.58
N LEU A 42 0.55 1.24 1.66
CA LEU A 42 1.29 1.76 2.81
C LEU A 42 1.06 3.26 3.01
N GLN A 43 1.14 4.04 1.92
CA GLN A 43 0.87 5.48 1.94
C GLN A 43 -0.52 5.79 2.46
N ARG A 44 -1.53 5.04 1.99
CA ARG A 44 -2.91 5.26 2.39
C ARG A 44 -3.12 4.95 3.87
N GLN A 45 -2.54 3.87 4.38
CA GLN A 45 -2.66 3.50 5.79
C GLN A 45 -1.91 4.49 6.69
N ARG A 46 -0.72 4.92 6.30
CA ARG A 46 0.03 5.95 7.04
C ARG A 46 -0.75 7.25 7.15
N GLN A 47 -1.29 7.74 6.02
CA GLN A 47 -2.09 8.96 5.96
C GLN A 47 -3.38 8.84 6.78
N LYS A 48 -4.06 7.69 6.69
CA LYS A 48 -5.28 7.43 7.47
C LYS A 48 -5.04 7.48 8.98
N SER A 49 -3.84 7.08 9.42
CA SER A 49 -3.41 7.14 10.81
C SER A 49 -2.78 8.47 11.22
N GLY A 50 -2.75 9.48 10.33
CA GLY A 50 -2.22 10.81 10.61
C GLY A 50 -0.70 10.85 10.82
N LEU A 51 0.04 9.83 10.37
CA LEU A 51 1.47 9.71 10.64
C LEU A 51 2.32 10.39 9.55
N SER A 52 3.38 11.07 9.97
CA SER A 52 4.48 11.44 9.08
C SER A 52 5.35 10.21 8.74
N LEU A 53 6.17 10.32 7.69
CA LEU A 53 7.17 9.29 7.34
C LEU A 53 8.16 9.03 8.48
N ALA A 54 8.54 10.08 9.23
CA ALA A 54 9.46 9.96 10.36
C ALA A 54 8.82 9.18 11.51
N GLN A 55 7.55 9.45 11.83
CA GLN A 55 6.82 8.72 12.86
C GLN A 55 6.58 7.25 12.47
N ALA A 56 6.26 6.98 11.21
CA ALA A 56 6.13 5.61 10.72
C ALA A 56 7.45 4.83 10.82
N ALA A 57 8.57 5.46 10.45
CA ALA A 57 9.91 4.87 10.60
C ALA A 57 10.28 4.66 12.08
N GLN A 58 9.95 5.60 12.96
CA GLN A 58 10.17 5.46 14.41
C GLN A 58 9.38 4.28 14.99
N ARG A 59 8.12 4.10 14.58
CA ARG A 59 7.29 2.95 15.00
C ARG A 59 7.82 1.61 14.46
N LEU A 60 8.52 1.64 13.33
CA LEU A 60 9.25 0.48 12.80
C LEU A 60 10.57 0.22 13.57
N GLY A 61 10.92 1.03 14.57
CA GLY A 61 12.20 0.93 15.29
C GLY A 61 13.41 1.41 14.47
N ALA A 62 13.19 2.14 13.38
CA ALA A 62 14.24 2.58 12.47
C ALA A 62 14.77 3.98 12.83
N LYS A 63 16.07 4.17 12.65
CA LYS A 63 16.75 5.47 12.89
C LYS A 63 16.56 6.49 11.77
N SER A 64 16.11 6.06 10.59
CA SER A 64 15.99 6.92 9.40
C SER A 64 14.58 6.86 8.81
N ARG A 65 14.02 8.04 8.47
CA ARG A 65 12.74 8.15 7.75
C ARG A 65 12.71 7.34 6.46
N ASN A 66 13.87 7.15 5.82
CA ASN A 66 13.99 6.44 4.56
C ASN A 66 13.71 4.94 4.70
N ALA A 67 13.82 4.38 5.91
CA ALA A 67 13.52 2.98 6.18
C ALA A 67 12.06 2.62 5.86
N TYR A 68 11.14 3.57 6.08
CA TYR A 68 9.74 3.43 5.70
C TYR A 68 9.48 4.01 4.29
N ALA A 69 10.00 5.21 4.01
CA ALA A 69 9.70 5.94 2.77
C ALA A 69 10.07 5.17 1.49
N ARG A 70 11.14 4.36 1.52
CA ARG A 70 11.56 3.57 0.35
C ARG A 70 10.49 2.59 -0.14
N TYR A 71 9.60 2.14 0.74
CA TYR A 71 8.52 1.22 0.37
C TYR A 71 7.32 1.97 -0.21
N GLU A 72 6.92 3.11 0.37
CA GLU A 72 5.90 3.99 -0.23
C GLU A 72 6.31 4.48 -1.62
N GLN A 73 7.58 4.84 -1.77
CA GLN A 73 8.17 5.25 -3.05
C GLN A 73 8.40 4.07 -4.00
N GLY A 74 8.14 2.84 -3.60
CA GLY A 74 8.42 1.66 -4.39
C GLY A 74 9.90 1.54 -4.79
N ALA A 75 10.84 2.15 -4.08
CA ALA A 75 12.27 1.94 -4.31
C ALA A 75 12.69 0.53 -3.87
N SER A 76 11.94 -0.07 -2.94
CA SER A 76 12.10 -1.47 -2.51
C SER A 76 10.75 -2.17 -2.47
N VAL A 77 10.73 -3.45 -2.82
CA VAL A 77 9.56 -4.32 -2.66
C VAL A 77 9.75 -5.10 -1.35
N PRO A 78 8.81 -5.04 -0.39
CA PRO A 78 8.96 -5.77 0.86
C PRO A 78 8.75 -7.27 0.64
N THR A 79 9.38 -8.10 1.48
CA THR A 79 8.92 -9.48 1.68
C THR A 79 7.56 -9.48 2.38
N VAL A 80 6.89 -10.63 2.49
CA VAL A 80 5.61 -10.73 3.18
C VAL A 80 5.75 -10.36 4.66
N GLU A 81 6.81 -10.83 5.33
CA GLU A 81 7.11 -10.52 6.74
C GLU A 81 7.36 -9.02 6.91
N LYS A 82 8.13 -8.43 6.01
CA LYS A 82 8.39 -6.98 6.06
C LYS A 82 7.12 -6.17 5.80
N LEU A 83 6.23 -6.64 4.92
CA LEU A 83 4.94 -5.99 4.66
C LEU A 83 4.07 -5.98 5.92
N ASP A 84 3.99 -7.09 6.65
CA ASP A 84 3.30 -7.17 7.94
C ASP A 84 3.88 -6.19 8.97
N GLU A 85 5.21 -6.13 9.13
CA GLU A 85 5.87 -5.15 10.00
C GLU A 85 5.53 -3.70 9.61
N LEU A 86 5.59 -3.37 8.32
CA LEU A 86 5.30 -2.04 7.80
C LEU A 86 3.84 -1.66 8.05
N LEU A 87 2.91 -2.59 7.89
CA LEU A 87 1.49 -2.37 8.15
C LEU A 87 1.22 -2.20 9.65
N ARG A 88 1.82 -3.00 10.53
CA ARG A 88 1.70 -2.84 11.99
C ARG A 88 2.22 -1.50 12.48
N ALA A 89 3.29 -0.98 11.88
CA ALA A 89 3.85 0.33 12.22
C ALA A 89 2.84 1.48 11.96
N VAL A 90 1.97 1.36 10.95
CA VAL A 90 1.03 2.43 10.57
C VAL A 90 -0.42 2.14 10.87
N ALA A 91 -0.80 0.89 11.10
CA ALA A 91 -2.15 0.46 11.41
C ALA A 91 -2.12 -0.56 12.56
N PRO A 92 -1.73 -0.12 13.78
CA PRO A 92 -1.65 -1.03 14.93
C PRO A 92 -3.00 -1.66 15.25
N GLY A 93 -2.99 -2.93 15.67
CA GLY A 93 -4.20 -3.70 15.97
C GLY A 93 -4.95 -4.22 14.75
N ARG A 94 -4.37 -4.12 13.55
CA ARG A 94 -4.87 -4.76 12.33
C ARG A 94 -3.90 -5.82 11.85
N GLU A 95 -4.44 -6.95 11.45
CA GLU A 95 -3.68 -8.05 10.85
C GLU A 95 -3.70 -7.96 9.33
N ILE A 96 -2.63 -8.45 8.70
CA ILE A 96 -2.61 -8.68 7.26
C ILE A 96 -3.41 -9.94 6.93
N VAL A 97 -4.29 -9.84 5.94
CA VAL A 97 -5.03 -10.96 5.39
C VAL A 97 -4.64 -11.14 3.93
N LEU A 98 -4.22 -12.34 3.55
CA LEU A 98 -3.96 -12.72 2.16
C LEU A 98 -5.11 -13.56 1.66
N GLN A 99 -5.74 -13.12 0.57
CA GLN A 99 -6.86 -13.81 -0.05
C GLN A 99 -6.66 -13.84 -1.56
N GLN A 100 -7.02 -14.97 -2.19
CA GLN A 100 -7.05 -15.07 -3.65
C GLN A 100 -8.21 -14.24 -4.20
N SER A 101 -7.98 -13.58 -5.33
CA SER A 101 -8.98 -12.77 -6.04
C SER A 101 -10.25 -13.58 -6.32
N ALA A 102 -11.41 -12.96 -6.10
CA ALA A 102 -12.71 -13.49 -6.49
C ALA A 102 -13.13 -13.04 -7.90
N ALA A 103 -12.37 -12.11 -8.50
CA ALA A 103 -12.52 -11.75 -9.91
C ALA A 103 -12.01 -12.91 -10.78
N ALA A 104 -12.82 -13.29 -11.76
CA ALA A 104 -12.48 -14.32 -12.75
C ALA A 104 -11.67 -13.75 -13.92
#